data_AF-A0A1C4ZRR4-F1
#
_entry.id   AF-A0A1C4ZRR4-F1
#
_cell.length_a   1.000
_cell.length_b   1.000
_cell.length_c   1.000
_cell.angle_alpha   90.00
_cell.angle_beta   90.00
_cell.angle_gamma   90.00
#
_symmetry.space_group_name_H-M   'P 1'
#
loop_
_entity.id
_entity.type
_entity.pdbx_description
1 polymer ?
#
loop_
_entity_poly.entity_id
_entity_poly.type
_entity_poly.pdbx_seq_one_letter_code
_entity_poly.pdbx_strand_id
1 'polypeptide(L)'
;MTEGYAIGMPSWLSIADAGPTDASGERAVLEAASARSRSGLFTALVGALDLPGYVGRNWDALADSLRDRLDAGPLTLVVDEAAQLLADEPVGHLGLLLAVLGDAAGDAPHPLRVVLRDAPERVPAVRRRTARALPRR
;
A
#
# COMPACT_ATOMS: atom_id res chain seq x y z
N MET A 1 14.92 -17.27 13.77
CA MET A 1 14.41 -16.24 12.84
C MET A 1 13.19 -15.63 13.49
N THR A 2 13.40 -14.53 14.21
CA THR A 2 12.31 -13.74 14.80
C THR A 2 12.09 -12.57 13.86
N GLU A 3 11.09 -12.69 12.99
CA GLU A 3 10.54 -11.54 12.27
C GLU A 3 10.11 -10.53 13.33
N GLY A 4 10.90 -9.47 13.47
CA GLY A 4 10.60 -8.38 14.37
C GLY A 4 9.34 -7.70 13.89
N TYR A 5 8.20 -8.07 14.47
CA TYR A 5 6.99 -7.28 14.39
C TYR A 5 7.35 -5.90 14.93
N ALA A 6 7.47 -4.92 14.04
CA ALA A 6 7.85 -3.58 14.45
C ALA A 6 6.73 -3.02 15.32
N ILE A 7 7.01 -2.90 16.61
CA ILE A 7 6.15 -2.24 17.59
C ILE A 7 5.79 -0.86 17.02
N GLY A 8 4.51 -0.61 16.80
CA GLY A 8 3.99 0.67 16.28
C GLY A 8 3.46 0.68 14.85
N MET A 9 3.49 -0.43 14.10
CA MET A 9 2.80 -0.52 12.80
C MET A 9 1.38 -1.08 12.93
N PRO A 10 0.41 -0.56 12.15
CA PRO A 10 -0.91 -1.17 12.04
C PRO A 10 -0.83 -2.62 11.55
N SER A 11 -1.74 -3.49 11.99
CA SER A 11 -1.75 -4.91 11.61
C SER A 11 -1.96 -5.16 10.12
N TRP A 12 -2.58 -4.21 9.40
CA TRP A 12 -2.76 -4.26 7.95
C TRP A 12 -1.50 -3.91 7.16
N LEU A 13 -0.48 -3.31 7.80
CA LEU A 13 0.72 -2.80 7.13
C LEU A 13 1.99 -3.54 7.59
N SER A 14 2.74 -4.04 6.62
CA SER A 14 4.04 -4.66 6.86
C SER A 14 5.10 -4.12 5.91
N ILE A 15 6.36 -4.17 6.35
CA ILE A 15 7.53 -3.83 5.53
C ILE A 15 8.47 -5.01 5.57
N ALA A 16 8.79 -5.54 4.39
CA ALA A 16 9.61 -6.71 4.21
C ALA A 16 10.75 -6.42 3.23
N ASP A 17 11.78 -7.25 3.26
CA ASP A 17 12.78 -7.28 2.19
C ASP A 17 12.20 -7.93 0.92
N ALA A 18 12.96 -7.89 -0.17
CA ALA A 18 12.64 -8.52 -1.44
C ALA A 18 12.71 -10.06 -1.33
N GLY A 19 11.89 -10.67 -0.47
CA GLY A 19 11.71 -12.11 -0.31
C GLY A 19 10.30 -12.57 -0.72
N PRO A 20 10.06 -13.88 -0.86
CA PRO A 20 8.73 -14.41 -1.13
C PRO A 20 7.77 -14.02 0.00
N THR A 21 6.64 -13.40 -0.37
CA THR A 21 5.54 -13.11 0.56
C THR A 21 4.52 -14.25 0.47
N ASP A 22 4.37 -15.01 1.55
CA ASP A 22 3.25 -15.93 1.71
C ASP A 22 1.99 -15.10 1.97
N ALA A 23 1.14 -15.01 0.96
CA ALA A 23 -0.16 -14.35 1.06
C ALA A 23 -1.24 -15.35 0.64
N SER A 24 -2.21 -15.61 1.51
CA SER A 24 -3.43 -16.32 1.16
C SER A 24 -4.45 -15.33 0.58
N GLY A 25 -5.08 -15.66 -0.54
CA GLY A 25 -6.10 -14.83 -1.18
C GLY A 25 -5.60 -14.12 -2.44
N GLU A 26 -6.33 -13.10 -2.88
CA GLU A 26 -5.98 -12.35 -4.07
C GLU A 26 -4.77 -11.44 -3.82
N ARG A 27 -3.88 -11.35 -4.82
CA ARG A 27 -2.64 -10.58 -4.73
C ARG A 27 -2.56 -9.60 -5.90
N ALA A 28 -2.47 -8.32 -5.54
CA ALA A 28 -2.15 -7.24 -6.47
C ALA A 28 -0.70 -6.79 -6.24
N VAL A 29 0.05 -6.60 -7.33
CA VAL A 29 1.44 -6.10 -7.26
C VAL A 29 1.51 -4.75 -7.95
N LEU A 30 2.07 -3.77 -7.25
CA LEU A 30 2.32 -2.43 -7.73
C LEU A 30 3.82 -2.17 -7.74
N GLU A 31 4.35 -1.87 -8.93
CA GLU A 31 5.73 -1.42 -9.10
C GLU A 31 5.84 0.07 -8.74
N ALA A 32 6.51 0.37 -7.62
CA ALA A 32 6.56 1.74 -7.11
C ALA A 32 7.31 2.71 -8.04
N ALA A 33 8.16 2.20 -8.94
CA ALA A 33 8.80 2.98 -9.99
C ALA A 33 7.77 3.67 -10.92
N SER A 34 6.61 3.07 -11.14
CA SER A 34 5.49 3.65 -11.91
C SER A 34 4.65 4.63 -11.08
N ALA A 35 4.80 4.62 -9.76
CA ALA A 35 3.98 5.34 -8.80
C ALA A 35 4.74 6.44 -8.03
N ARG A 36 5.80 6.99 -8.63
CA ARG A 36 6.63 8.03 -8.00
C ARG A 36 5.94 9.38 -7.81
N SER A 37 4.94 9.68 -8.65
CA SER A 37 4.07 10.86 -8.55
C SER A 37 2.64 10.46 -8.21
N ARG A 38 1.81 11.41 -7.78
CA ARG A 38 0.38 11.16 -7.50
C ARG A 38 -0.38 10.65 -8.73
N SER A 39 -0.12 11.23 -9.90
CA SER A 39 -0.75 10.79 -11.16
C SER A 39 -0.28 9.39 -11.58
N GLY A 40 1.03 9.11 -11.42
CA GLY A 40 1.61 7.80 -11.64
C GLY A 40 1.00 6.74 -10.73
N LEU A 41 0.84 7.07 -9.44
CA LEU A 41 0.22 6.18 -8.45
C LEU A 41 -1.18 5.74 -8.86
N PHE A 42 -2.08 6.67 -9.19
CA PHE A 42 -3.45 6.30 -9.58
C PHE A 42 -3.47 5.46 -10.86
N THR A 43 -2.60 5.77 -11.82
CA THR A 43 -2.47 4.97 -13.05
C THR A 43 -1.99 3.55 -12.74
N ALA A 44 -0.98 3.41 -11.89
CA ALA A 44 -0.44 2.11 -11.47
C ALA A 44 -1.47 1.30 -10.66
N LEU A 45 -2.23 1.94 -9.78
CA LEU A 45 -3.26 1.27 -8.98
C LEU A 45 -4.41 0.74 -9.84
N VAL A 46 -4.85 1.48 -10.86
CA VAL A 46 -5.87 1.00 -11.80
C VAL A 46 -5.43 -0.30 -12.47
N GLY A 47 -4.18 -0.38 -12.92
CA GLY A 47 -3.63 -1.62 -13.51
C GLY A 47 -3.46 -2.74 -12.47
N ALA A 48 -2.85 -2.44 -11.33
CA ALA A 48 -2.51 -3.45 -10.32
C ALA A 48 -3.74 -4.11 -9.68
N LEU A 49 -4.83 -3.35 -9.53
CA LEU A 49 -6.07 -3.82 -8.90
C LEU A 49 -7.13 -4.31 -9.92
N ASP A 50 -6.79 -4.30 -11.22
CA ASP A 50 -7.68 -4.60 -12.35
C ASP A 50 -8.97 -3.75 -12.34
N LEU A 51 -8.82 -2.45 -12.08
CA LEU A 51 -9.95 -1.51 -12.00
C LEU A 51 -10.40 -1.07 -13.40
N PRO A 52 -11.70 -0.76 -13.57
CA PRO A 52 -12.18 -0.19 -14.83
C PRO A 52 -11.46 1.12 -15.19
N GLY A 53 -11.13 1.30 -16.48
CA GLY A 53 -10.37 2.48 -16.95
C GLY A 53 -11.07 3.83 -16.78
N TYR A 54 -12.36 3.84 -16.46
CA TYR A 54 -13.15 5.05 -16.15
C TYR A 54 -13.13 5.43 -14.66
N VAL A 55 -12.52 4.62 -13.79
CA VAL A 55 -12.42 4.93 -12.35
C VAL A 55 -11.70 6.26 -12.14
N GLY A 56 -12.24 7.07 -11.23
CA GLY A 56 -11.68 8.36 -10.88
C GLY A 56 -10.23 8.24 -10.37
N ARG A 57 -9.36 9.16 -10.80
CA ARG A 57 -7.95 9.20 -10.37
C ARG A 57 -7.78 10.11 -9.16
N ASN A 58 -8.52 9.80 -8.09
CA ASN A 58 -8.52 10.55 -6.83
C ASN A 58 -8.67 9.60 -5.63
N TRP A 59 -8.50 10.15 -4.42
CA TRP A 59 -8.48 9.36 -3.18
C TRP A 59 -9.83 8.72 -2.84
N ASP A 60 -10.93 9.42 -3.10
CA ASP A 60 -12.29 8.91 -2.83
C ASP A 60 -12.62 7.72 -3.73
N ALA A 61 -12.31 7.84 -5.02
CA ALA A 61 -12.50 6.76 -5.99
C ALA A 61 -11.62 5.54 -5.67
N LEU A 62 -10.42 5.74 -5.12
CA LEU A 62 -9.60 4.65 -4.61
C LEU A 62 -10.24 3.98 -3.39
N ALA A 63 -10.76 4.76 -2.43
CA ALA A 63 -11.44 4.22 -1.26
C ALA A 63 -12.66 3.38 -1.65
N ASP A 64 -13.49 3.88 -2.58
CA ASP A 64 -14.66 3.15 -3.08
C ASP A 64 -14.25 1.87 -3.82
N SER A 65 -13.22 1.94 -4.67
CA SER A 65 -12.71 0.75 -5.37
C SER A 65 -12.16 -0.31 -4.41
N LEU A 66 -11.45 0.12 -3.35
CA LEU A 66 -10.97 -0.81 -2.33
C LEU A 66 -12.12 -1.44 -1.55
N ARG A 67 -13.17 -0.68 -1.23
CA ARG A 67 -14.37 -1.22 -0.58
C ARG A 67 -15.01 -2.31 -1.42
N ASP A 68 -15.28 -2.06 -2.70
CA ASP A 68 -15.87 -3.04 -3.61
C ASP A 68 -15.03 -4.33 -3.70
N ARG A 69 -13.69 -4.18 -3.74
CA ARG A 69 -12.75 -5.31 -3.81
C ARG A 69 -12.73 -6.11 -2.52
N LEU A 70 -12.74 -5.44 -1.38
CA LEU A 70 -12.75 -6.07 -0.06
C LEU A 70 -14.14 -6.61 0.32
N ASP A 71 -15.22 -6.17 -0.32
CA ASP A 71 -16.52 -6.83 -0.24
C ASP A 71 -16.51 -8.18 -0.96
N ALA A 72 -15.75 -8.30 -2.07
CA ALA A 72 -15.62 -9.53 -2.84
C ALA A 72 -14.65 -10.56 -2.21
N GLY A 73 -13.65 -10.13 -1.44
CA GLY A 73 -12.73 -11.04 -0.75
C GLY A 73 -11.46 -10.38 -0.19
N PRO A 74 -10.60 -11.16 0.50
CA PRO A 74 -9.35 -10.64 1.06
C PRO A 74 -8.35 -10.24 -0.03
N LEU A 75 -7.67 -9.11 0.17
CA LEU A 75 -6.71 -8.56 -0.77
C LEU A 75 -5.34 -8.34 -0.10
N THR A 76 -4.28 -8.81 -0.76
CA THR A 76 -2.90 -8.40 -0.45
C THR A 76 -2.35 -7.50 -1.55
N LEU A 77 -2.13 -6.22 -1.22
CA LEU A 77 -1.43 -5.27 -2.07
C LEU A 77 0.07 -5.29 -1.73
N VAL A 78 0.87 -5.77 -2.66
CA VAL A 78 2.33 -5.73 -2.57
C VAL A 78 2.84 -4.54 -3.36
N VAL A 79 3.64 -3.68 -2.72
CA VAL A 79 4.33 -2.57 -3.38
C VAL A 79 5.81 -2.90 -3.44
N ASP A 80 6.31 -3.22 -4.62
CA ASP A 80 7.73 -3.48 -4.86
C ASP A 80 8.49 -2.17 -5.11
N GLU A 81 9.78 -2.15 -4.74
CA GLU A 81 10.63 -0.96 -4.70
C GLU A 81 10.03 0.22 -3.90
N ALA A 82 9.42 -0.08 -2.74
CA ALA A 82 8.59 0.86 -1.98
C ALA A 82 9.23 2.21 -1.63
N ALA A 83 10.57 2.34 -1.63
CA ALA A 83 11.26 3.61 -1.52
C ALA A 83 10.88 4.62 -2.63
N GLN A 84 10.49 4.13 -3.81
CA GLN A 84 10.07 4.94 -4.96
C GLN A 84 8.62 5.44 -4.84
N LEU A 85 7.79 4.82 -4.01
CA LEU A 85 6.36 5.11 -3.92
C LEU A 85 6.14 6.57 -3.53
N LEU A 86 5.52 7.39 -4.39
CA LEU A 86 5.33 8.83 -4.16
C LEU A 86 6.63 9.58 -3.82
N ALA A 87 7.79 9.13 -4.32
CA ALA A 87 9.09 9.73 -4.02
C ALA A 87 9.24 11.16 -4.56
N ASP A 88 8.50 11.52 -5.61
CA ASP A 88 8.51 12.84 -6.22
C ASP A 88 7.47 13.78 -5.58
N GLU A 89 6.76 13.31 -4.55
CA GLU A 89 5.69 14.04 -3.86
C GLU A 89 6.08 14.40 -2.41
N PRO A 90 5.48 15.45 -1.83
CA PRO A 90 5.57 15.70 -0.40
C PRO A 90 5.14 14.47 0.41
N VAL A 91 5.81 14.22 1.54
CA VAL A 91 5.53 13.08 2.43
C VAL A 91 4.05 12.99 2.87
N GLY A 92 3.33 14.13 2.87
CA GLY A 92 1.90 14.18 3.18
C GLY A 92 1.04 13.37 2.19
N HIS A 93 1.43 13.24 0.92
CA HIS A 93 0.72 12.39 -0.03
C HIS A 93 0.85 10.90 0.31
N LEU A 94 2.01 10.48 0.81
CA LEU A 94 2.16 9.12 1.35
C LEU A 94 1.25 8.93 2.57
N GLY A 95 1.15 9.94 3.44
CA GLY A 95 0.23 9.89 4.59
C GLY A 95 -1.23 9.78 4.18
N LEU A 96 -1.66 10.50 3.14
CA LEU A 96 -3.01 10.38 2.57
C LEU A 96 -3.28 8.99 2.01
N LEU A 97 -2.35 8.41 1.25
CA LEU A 97 -2.48 7.04 0.76
C LEU A 97 -2.60 6.04 1.92
N LEU A 98 -1.76 6.15 2.95
CA LEU A 98 -1.79 5.27 4.12
C LEU A 98 -3.07 5.44 4.95
N ALA A 99 -3.64 6.65 5.00
CA ALA A 99 -4.94 6.89 5.62
C ALA A 99 -6.05 6.14 4.87
N VAL A 100 -6.14 6.31 3.55
CA VAL A 100 -7.15 5.63 2.72
C VAL A 100 -7.04 4.09 2.83
N LEU A 101 -5.82 3.55 2.78
CA LEU A 101 -5.59 2.11 2.97
C LEU A 101 -5.97 1.65 4.38
N GLY A 102 -5.67 2.46 5.40
CA GLY A 102 -5.99 2.13 6.78
C GLY A 102 -7.48 2.18 7.09
N ASP A 103 -8.21 3.11 6.48
CA ASP A 103 -9.67 3.20 6.60
C ASP A 103 -10.34 2.01 5.89
N ALA A 104 -9.92 1.70 4.66
CA ALA A 104 -10.40 0.51 3.94
C ALA A 104 -10.15 -0.80 4.70
N ALA A 105 -8.99 -0.92 5.35
CA ALA A 105 -8.65 -2.09 6.17
C ALA A 105 -9.49 -2.19 7.47
N GLY A 106 -10.02 -1.07 7.97
CA GLY A 106 -10.82 -1.02 9.20
C GLY A 106 -12.31 -1.25 8.98
N ASP A 107 -12.83 -0.86 7.82
CA ASP A 107 -14.28 -0.81 7.55
C ASP A 107 -14.80 -1.99 6.73
N ALA A 108 -13.92 -2.76 6.09
CA ALA A 108 -14.32 -3.80 5.14
C ALA A 108 -14.60 -5.18 5.79
N PRO A 109 -15.49 -6.00 5.20
CA PRO A 109 -15.81 -7.33 5.70
C PRO A 109 -14.67 -8.34 5.53
N HIS A 110 -13.78 -8.14 4.55
CA HIS A 110 -12.59 -8.96 4.35
C HIS A 110 -11.30 -8.14 4.54
N PRO A 111 -10.21 -8.79 5.00
CA PRO A 111 -8.99 -8.06 5.37
C PRO A 111 -8.23 -7.53 4.15
N LEU A 112 -7.72 -6.31 4.30
CA LEU A 112 -6.66 -5.75 3.47
C LEU A 112 -5.30 -5.97 4.15
N ARG A 113 -4.33 -6.49 3.39
CA ARG A 113 -2.92 -6.51 3.76
C ARG A 113 -2.11 -5.69 2.78
N VAL A 114 -1.24 -4.83 3.28
CA VAL A 114 -0.30 -4.03 2.49
C VAL A 114 1.12 -4.43 2.88
N VAL A 115 1.91 -4.79 1.88
CA VAL A 115 3.32 -5.17 2.05
C VAL A 115 4.19 -4.22 1.24
N LEU A 116 4.93 -3.37 1.94
CA LEU A 116 5.95 -2.51 1.31
C LEU A 116 7.25 -3.31 1.23
N ARG A 117 7.65 -3.69 0.02
CA ARG A 117 8.86 -4.47 -0.23
C ARG A 117 9.94 -3.60 -0.84
N ASP A 118 11.17 -3.82 -0.39
CA ASP A 118 12.33 -3.16 -0.95
C ASP A 118 13.58 -4.02 -0.76
N ALA A 119 14.69 -3.61 -1.39
CA ALA A 119 15.99 -4.19 -1.11
C ALA A 119 16.32 -4.07 0.39
N PRO A 120 16.98 -5.06 1.01
CA PRO A 120 17.20 -5.12 2.46
C PRO A 120 17.91 -3.86 3.00
N GLU A 121 18.81 -3.26 2.22
CA GLU A 121 19.51 -2.02 2.54
C GLU A 121 18.60 -0.77 2.55
N ARG A 122 17.46 -0.81 1.86
CA ARG A 122 16.47 0.28 1.77
C ARG A 122 15.33 0.13 2.77
N VAL A 123 15.06 -1.08 3.27
CA VAL A 123 14.01 -1.35 4.27
C VAL A 123 14.01 -0.38 5.47
N PRO A 124 15.16 -0.02 6.10
CA PRO A 124 15.16 0.95 7.19
C PRO A 124 14.68 2.35 6.76
N ALA A 125 15.01 2.78 5.54
CA ALA A 125 14.57 4.06 5.01
C ALA A 125 13.06 4.09 4.72
N VAL A 126 12.53 3.01 4.12
CA VAL A 126 11.09 2.83 3.92
C VAL A 126 10.37 2.85 5.28
N ARG A 127 10.86 2.09 6.26
CA ARG A 127 10.31 2.06 7.62
C ARG A 127 10.24 3.44 8.26
N ARG A 128 11.33 4.23 8.20
CA ARG A 128 11.35 5.60 8.76
C ARG A 128 10.36 6.52 8.03
N ARG A 129 10.32 6.46 6.70
CA ARG A 129 9.45 7.30 5.87
C ARG A 129 7.98 6.98 6.13
N THR A 130 7.62 5.70 6.15
CA THR A 130 6.26 5.22 6.47
C THR A 130 5.85 5.60 7.89
N ALA A 131 6.70 5.38 8.89
CA ALA A 131 6.41 5.77 10.27
C ALA A 131 6.17 7.29 10.44
N ARG A 132 6.87 8.13 9.67
CA ARG A 132 6.65 9.59 9.65
C ARG A 132 5.37 9.98 8.91
N ALA A 133 4.96 9.21 7.91
CA ALA A 133 3.80 9.49 7.08
C ALA A 133 2.49 8.97 7.70
N LEU A 134 2.56 7.93 8.53
CA LEU A 134 1.39 7.36 9.20
C LEU A 134 0.63 8.46 9.96
N PRO A 135 -0.69 8.57 9.77
CA PRO A 135 -1.49 9.52 10.51
C PRO A 135 -1.40 9.23 12.00
N ARG A 136 -1.14 10.28 12.80
CA ARG A 136 -1.22 10.18 14.26
C ARG A 136 -2.71 10.18 14.61
N ARG A 137 -3.21 9.02 15.03
CA ARG A 137 -4.55 8.90 15.64
C ARG A 137 -4.56 9.59 17.00
#